data_AF-A0A8J6SYA4-F1
#
_entry.id   AF-A0A8J6SYA4-F1
#
_cell.length_a   1.000
_cell.length_b   1.000
_cell.length_c   1.000
_cell.angle_alpha   90.00
_cell.angle_beta   90.00
_cell.angle_gamma   90.00
#
_symmetry.space_group_name_H-M   'P 1'
#
loop_
_entity.id
_entity.type
_entity.pdbx_description
1 polymer ?
#
loop_
_entity_poly.entity_id
_entity_poly.type
_entity_poly.pdbx_seq_one_letter_code
_entity_poly.pdbx_strand_id
1 'polypeptide(L)'
;MSTFRRETGEEFSSSQNQTVEVDINFPRFLEEFENLELSEADLLLKTLARIELMTWNDVYRSSTKSPGDKRGINFEPLDKNTEGGPRIATIRVTGKFRARVCREGRKMRLISLHPDHDSAYSEGVDSKFQ
;
A
#
# COMPACT_ATOMS: atom_id res chain seq x y z
N MET A 1 -31.96 19.56 10.79
CA MET A 1 -32.08 19.47 9.31
C MET A 1 -31.09 20.43 8.69
N SER A 2 -29.96 19.95 8.18
CA SER A 2 -29.13 20.71 7.25
C SER A 2 -28.33 19.71 6.42
N THR A 3 -28.87 19.39 5.24
CA THR A 3 -28.30 18.45 4.28
C THR A 3 -27.41 19.26 3.34
N PHE A 4 -26.09 19.21 3.57
CA PHE A 4 -25.12 19.63 2.56
C PHE A 4 -25.11 18.60 1.44
N ARG A 5 -25.78 18.93 0.33
CA ARG A 5 -25.84 18.12 -0.89
C ARG A 5 -24.54 18.36 -1.66
N ARG A 6 -23.61 17.39 -1.64
CA ARG A 6 -22.60 17.21 -2.69
C ARG A 6 -23.05 16.05 -3.58
N GLU A 7 -23.19 16.35 -4.86
CA GLU A 7 -23.58 15.43 -5.93
C GLU A 7 -22.42 14.48 -6.26
N THR A 8 -22.17 13.50 -5.39
CA THR A 8 -21.51 12.24 -5.75
C THR A 8 -22.08 11.17 -4.81
N GLY A 9 -23.12 10.49 -5.28
CA GLY A 9 -23.82 9.44 -4.54
C GLY A 9 -23.01 8.16 -4.42
N GLU A 10 -21.86 8.21 -3.76
CA GLU A 10 -21.30 7.01 -3.16
C GLU A 10 -21.73 6.98 -1.70
N GLU A 11 -22.78 6.19 -1.42
CA GLU A 11 -23.05 5.73 -0.08
C GLU A 11 -21.77 5.04 0.43
N PHE A 12 -21.01 5.72 1.29
CA PHE A 12 -19.92 5.11 2.04
C PHE A 12 -20.52 4.15 3.09
N SER A 13 -21.16 3.08 2.62
CA SER A 13 -21.37 1.88 3.42
C SER A 13 -20.02 1.49 4.01
N SER A 14 -19.96 1.31 5.33
CA SER A 14 -18.72 1.00 6.03
C SER A 14 -18.20 -0.36 5.55
N SER A 15 -17.39 -0.37 4.49
CA SER A 15 -16.74 -1.56 3.92
C SER A 15 -15.67 -2.16 4.84
N GLN A 16 -15.64 -1.74 6.11
CA GLN A 16 -14.63 -2.11 7.10
C GLN A 16 -14.62 -3.61 7.39
N ASN A 17 -15.78 -4.26 7.38
CA ASN A 17 -15.92 -5.70 7.65
C ASN A 17 -16.04 -6.53 6.37
N GLN A 18 -15.84 -5.91 5.20
CA GLN A 18 -15.78 -6.62 3.92
C GLN A 18 -14.32 -6.97 3.62
N THR A 19 -14.12 -8.10 2.94
CA THR A 19 -12.81 -8.49 2.43
C THR A 19 -12.28 -7.45 1.46
N VAL A 20 -10.97 -7.25 1.49
CA VAL A 20 -10.30 -6.31 0.60
C VAL A 20 -10.24 -6.91 -0.81
N GLU A 21 -10.54 -6.09 -1.82
CA GLU A 21 -10.28 -6.45 -3.22
C GLU A 21 -8.98 -5.76 -3.65
N VAL A 22 -7.98 -6.54 -4.07
CA VAL A 22 -6.70 -5.97 -4.52
C VAL A 22 -6.80 -5.59 -5.99
N ASP A 23 -6.38 -4.36 -6.32
CA ASP A 23 -6.37 -3.84 -7.68
C ASP A 23 -4.93 -3.45 -8.07
N ILE A 24 -4.41 -4.15 -9.07
CA ILE A 24 -3.03 -4.02 -9.58
C ILE A 24 -2.96 -3.28 -10.92
N ASN A 25 -4.07 -2.70 -11.40
CA ASN A 25 -4.16 -2.16 -12.77
C ASN A 25 -3.48 -0.79 -12.95
N PHE A 26 -2.71 -0.33 -11.98
CA PHE A 26 -2.07 0.98 -12.05
C PHE A 26 -0.84 0.89 -12.98
N PRO A 27 -0.74 1.71 -14.05
CA PRO A 27 0.33 1.55 -15.05
C PRO A 27 1.74 1.60 -14.46
N ARG A 28 1.98 2.54 -13.54
CA ARG A 28 3.27 2.64 -12.82
C ARG A 28 3.59 1.39 -12.01
N PHE A 29 2.60 0.83 -11.33
CA PHE A 29 2.79 -0.41 -10.57
C PHE A 29 3.18 -1.55 -11.51
N LEU A 30 2.53 -1.68 -12.67
CA LEU A 30 2.84 -2.75 -13.64
C LEU A 30 4.26 -2.63 -14.18
N GLU A 31 4.69 -1.42 -14.54
CA GLU A 31 6.08 -1.16 -14.96
C GLU A 31 7.10 -1.55 -13.87
N GLU A 32 6.86 -1.18 -12.61
CA GLU A 32 7.76 -1.51 -11.51
C GLU A 32 7.69 -3.01 -11.16
N PHE A 33 6.52 -3.65 -11.32
CA PHE A 33 6.32 -5.08 -11.09
C PHE A 33 7.08 -5.93 -12.11
N GLU A 34 7.09 -5.52 -13.37
CA GLU A 34 7.86 -6.19 -14.44
C GLU A 34 9.37 -6.16 -14.19
N ASN A 35 9.86 -5.18 -13.42
CA ASN A 35 11.27 -5.02 -13.09
C ASN A 35 11.67 -5.67 -11.75
N LEU A 36 10.73 -6.27 -11.01
CA LEU A 36 11.04 -6.96 -9.75
C LEU A 36 11.77 -8.28 -9.98
N GLU A 37 12.65 -8.65 -9.04
CA GLU A 37 13.18 -10.01 -9.02
C GLU A 37 12.05 -11.03 -8.77
N LEU A 38 12.16 -12.21 -9.37
CA LEU A 38 11.17 -13.28 -9.20
C LEU A 38 10.86 -13.61 -7.74
N SER A 39 11.88 -13.53 -6.87
CA SER A 39 11.74 -13.77 -5.44
C SER A 39 10.91 -12.70 -4.73
N GLU A 40 11.02 -11.44 -5.17
CA GLU A 40 10.27 -10.31 -4.64
C GLU A 40 8.85 -10.27 -5.17
N ALA A 41 8.67 -10.62 -6.46
CA ALA A 41 7.36 -10.78 -7.07
C ALA A 41 6.54 -11.89 -6.39
N ASP A 42 7.14 -13.06 -6.10
CA ASP A 42 6.47 -14.15 -5.37
C ASP A 42 6.03 -13.72 -3.96
N LEU A 43 6.88 -12.98 -3.24
CA LEU A 43 6.55 -12.43 -1.93
C LEU A 43 5.44 -11.37 -1.99
N LEU A 44 5.45 -10.52 -3.01
CA LEU A 44 4.38 -9.57 -3.28
C LEU A 44 3.06 -10.28 -3.50
N LEU A 45 3.01 -11.24 -4.44
CA LEU A 45 1.79 -12.00 -4.73
C LEU A 45 1.25 -12.74 -3.49
N LYS A 46 2.12 -13.34 -2.67
CA LYS A 46 1.72 -13.97 -1.39
C LYS A 46 1.13 -12.97 -0.40
N THR A 47 1.68 -11.75 -0.36
CA THR A 47 1.17 -10.68 0.49
C THR A 47 -0.19 -10.20 0.00
N LEU A 48 -0.36 -10.00 -1.30
CA LEU A 48 -1.64 -9.60 -1.90
C LEU A 48 -2.72 -10.66 -1.67
N ALA A 49 -2.41 -11.94 -1.90
CA ALA A 49 -3.33 -13.04 -1.63
C ALA A 49 -3.75 -13.10 -0.15
N ARG A 50 -2.83 -12.79 0.78
CA ARG A 50 -3.17 -12.69 2.21
C ARG A 50 -4.10 -11.50 2.49
N ILE A 51 -3.88 -10.36 1.85
CA ILE A 51 -4.72 -9.16 2.02
C ILE A 51 -6.14 -9.42 1.52
N GLU A 52 -6.32 -10.15 0.41
CA GLU A 52 -7.64 -10.50 -0.12
C GLU A 52 -8.47 -11.37 0.84
N LEU A 53 -7.81 -12.13 1.71
CA LEU A 53 -8.46 -12.92 2.77
C LEU A 53 -8.78 -12.11 4.03
N MET A 54 -8.35 -10.84 4.10
CA MET A 54 -8.51 -9.97 5.26
C MET A 54 -9.60 -8.93 5.03
N THR A 55 -10.29 -8.53 6.10
CA THR A 55 -11.14 -7.34 6.06
C THR A 55 -10.32 -6.07 6.24
N TRP A 56 -10.85 -4.91 5.85
CA TRP A 56 -10.19 -3.63 6.13
C TRP A 56 -9.93 -3.41 7.63
N ASN A 57 -10.82 -3.89 8.50
CA ASN A 57 -10.64 -3.88 9.96
C ASN A 57 -9.42 -4.73 10.37
N ASP A 58 -9.25 -5.91 9.77
CA ASP A 58 -8.07 -6.77 10.01
C ASP A 58 -6.79 -6.12 9.50
N VAL A 59 -6.83 -5.46 8.33
CA VAL A 59 -5.69 -4.71 7.79
C VAL A 59 -5.26 -3.62 8.76
N TYR A 60 -6.20 -2.81 9.27
CA TYR A 60 -5.88 -1.77 10.25
C TYR A 60 -5.39 -2.36 11.58
N ARG A 61 -6.02 -3.43 12.08
CA ARG A 61 -5.59 -4.10 13.32
C ARG A 61 -4.22 -4.74 13.21
N SER A 62 -3.89 -5.32 12.06
CA SER A 62 -2.56 -5.89 11.78
C SER A 62 -1.48 -4.81 11.68
N SER A 63 -1.87 -3.54 11.55
CA SER A 63 -0.96 -2.39 11.47
C SER A 63 -0.70 -1.76 12.85
N THR A 64 -1.58 -2.01 13.83
CA THR A 64 -1.35 -1.65 15.24
C THR A 64 -0.28 -2.56 15.83
N LYS A 65 0.89 -1.98 16.13
CA LYS A 65 2.01 -2.63 16.82
C LYS A 65 1.59 -3.12 18.20
N SER A 66 1.13 -4.37 18.30
CA SER A 66 1.18 -5.09 19.57
C SER A 66 2.65 -5.37 19.91
N PRO A 67 3.15 -5.02 21.11
CA PRO A 67 4.51 -5.31 21.51
C PRO A 67 4.76 -6.83 21.40
N GLY A 68 5.61 -7.25 20.47
CA GLY A 68 5.94 -8.66 20.19
C GLY A 68 5.45 -9.20 18.85
N ASP A 69 4.57 -8.49 18.14
CA ASP A 69 3.98 -8.99 16.89
C ASP A 69 4.80 -8.52 15.67
N LYS A 70 5.63 -9.41 15.13
CA LYS A 70 6.53 -9.13 13.99
C LYS A 70 5.86 -9.30 12.60
N ARG A 71 4.55 -9.57 12.50
CA ARG A 71 3.91 -10.09 11.27
C ARG A 71 2.69 -9.31 10.75
N GLY A 72 2.73 -7.99 10.84
CA GLY A 72 1.68 -7.09 10.33
C GLY A 72 1.93 -6.56 8.91
N ILE A 73 0.86 -6.17 8.20
CA ILE A 73 0.91 -5.49 6.87
C ILE A 73 1.50 -4.07 7.00
N ASN A 74 1.49 -3.51 8.21
CA ASN A 74 2.04 -2.18 8.53
C ASN A 74 1.51 -1.09 7.58
N PHE A 75 0.18 -0.95 7.55
CA PHE A 75 -0.53 0.10 6.82
C PHE A 75 -0.25 1.46 7.47
N GLU A 76 0.68 2.21 6.90
CA GLU A 76 1.10 3.53 7.38
C GLU A 76 0.55 4.61 6.43
N PRO A 77 -0.46 5.40 6.83
CA PRO A 77 -0.97 6.50 6.01
C PRO A 77 0.13 7.56 5.83
N LEU A 78 0.37 7.99 4.59
CA LEU A 78 1.39 8.99 4.26
C LEU A 78 0.91 10.41 4.54
N ASP A 79 -0.38 10.69 4.33
CA ASP A 79 -0.96 12.02 4.56
C ASP A 79 -1.83 12.07 5.81
N LYS A 80 -1.55 13.08 6.64
CA LYS A 80 -2.35 13.42 7.83
C LYS A 80 -3.47 14.43 7.52
N ASN A 81 -3.41 15.13 6.39
CA ASN A 81 -4.12 16.39 6.16
C ASN A 81 -4.72 16.54 4.75
N THR A 82 -5.55 15.61 4.30
CA THR A 82 -6.36 15.86 3.09
C THR A 82 -7.82 15.55 3.38
N GLU A 83 -8.57 16.58 3.76
CA GLU A 83 -10.04 16.53 3.79
C GLU A 83 -10.56 16.16 2.39
N GLY A 84 -10.97 14.90 2.22
CA GLY A 84 -11.67 14.42 1.02
C GLY A 84 -10.81 13.81 -0.09
N GLY A 85 -9.49 13.65 0.08
CA GLY A 85 -8.63 12.95 -0.88
C GLY A 85 -8.53 11.44 -0.64
N PRO A 86 -8.19 10.63 -1.67
CA PRO A 86 -7.91 9.21 -1.49
C PRO A 86 -6.74 9.04 -0.53
N ARG A 87 -6.97 8.33 0.58
CA ARG A 87 -5.94 8.11 1.61
C ARG A 87 -4.85 7.21 1.05
N ILE A 88 -3.73 7.80 0.68
CA ILE A 88 -2.51 7.07 0.29
C ILE A 88 -1.85 6.55 1.57
N ALA A 89 -1.48 5.28 1.55
CA ALA A 89 -0.72 4.63 2.61
C ALA A 89 0.42 3.82 2.00
N THR A 90 1.35 3.40 2.85
CA THR A 90 2.33 2.38 2.52
C THR A 90 1.99 1.09 3.25
N ILE A 91 2.25 -0.04 2.61
CA ILE A 91 2.22 -1.35 3.24
C ILE A 91 3.60 -2.00 3.13
N ARG A 92 4.00 -2.71 4.17
CA ARG A 92 5.22 -3.52 4.15
C ARG A 92 4.89 -4.86 3.51
N VAL A 93 5.47 -5.11 2.35
CA VAL A 93 5.33 -6.39 1.65
C VAL A 93 6.43 -7.34 2.16
N THR A 94 7.65 -6.85 2.27
CA THR A 94 8.78 -7.61 2.81
C THR A 94 9.65 -6.76 3.74
N GLY A 95 10.66 -7.40 4.33
CA GLY A 95 11.69 -6.72 5.11
C GLY A 95 12.46 -5.63 4.35
N LYS A 96 12.43 -5.69 3.01
CA LYS A 96 13.25 -4.87 2.11
C LYS A 96 12.43 -3.99 1.18
N PHE A 97 11.10 -4.06 1.24
CA PHE A 97 10.27 -3.53 0.17
C PHE A 97 8.86 -3.12 0.66
N ARG A 98 8.40 -1.96 0.20
CA ARG A 98 7.10 -1.36 0.53
C ARG A 98 6.30 -1.02 -0.73
N ALA A 99 5.00 -1.26 -0.69
CA ALA A 99 4.09 -0.81 -1.75
C ALA A 99 3.32 0.44 -1.27
N ARG A 100 3.12 1.41 -2.17
CA ARG A 100 2.15 2.49 -1.99
C ARG A 100 0.79 2.03 -2.45
N VAL A 101 -0.21 2.25 -1.60
CA VAL A 101 -1.59 1.84 -1.85
C VAL A 101 -2.54 2.97 -1.54
N CYS A 102 -3.68 3.00 -2.21
CA CYS A 102 -4.82 3.80 -1.78
C CYS A 102 -6.06 2.93 -1.58
N ARG A 103 -6.93 3.40 -0.68
CA ARG A 103 -8.24 2.78 -0.47
C ARG A 103 -9.31 3.52 -1.27
N GLU A 104 -10.08 2.76 -2.05
CA GLU A 104 -11.26 3.23 -2.77
C GLU A 104 -12.42 2.27 -2.50
N GLY A 105 -13.28 2.63 -1.54
CA GLY A 105 -14.36 1.76 -1.07
C GLY A 105 -13.83 0.44 -0.49
N ARG A 106 -14.02 -0.66 -1.22
CA ARG A 106 -13.52 -2.01 -0.91
C ARG A 106 -12.14 -2.29 -1.50
N LYS A 107 -11.74 -1.55 -2.53
CA LYS A 107 -10.54 -1.83 -3.31
C LYS A 107 -9.31 -1.23 -2.65
N MET A 108 -8.23 -2.00 -2.61
CA MET A 108 -6.88 -1.55 -2.32
C MET A 108 -6.13 -1.48 -3.65
N ARG A 109 -5.95 -0.26 -4.18
CA ARG A 109 -5.20 -0.05 -5.42
C ARG A 109 -3.73 0.07 -5.12
N LEU A 110 -2.89 -0.73 -5.77
CA LEU A 110 -1.44 -0.59 -5.72
C LEU A 110 -1.02 0.49 -6.71
N ILE A 111 -0.41 1.56 -6.20
CA ILE A 111 -0.01 2.72 -6.99
C ILE A 111 1.41 2.55 -7.52
N SER A 112 2.32 2.16 -6.63
CA SER A 112 3.74 2.03 -6.94
C SER A 112 4.45 1.16 -5.92
N LEU A 113 5.63 0.72 -6.32
CA LEU A 113 6.50 -0.21 -5.66
C LEU A 113 7.80 0.51 -5.28
N HIS A 114 8.15 0.53 -3.99
CA HIS A 114 9.37 1.15 -3.50
C HIS A 114 10.21 0.16 -2.69
N PRO A 115 11.44 -0.15 -3.12
CA PRO A 115 12.35 -0.84 -2.23
C PRO A 115 12.59 0.04 -0.99
N ASP A 116 12.50 -0.59 0.17
CA ASP A 116 12.81 -0.04 1.50
C ASP A 116 14.36 0.01 1.60
N HIS A 117 15.00 0.60 0.59
CA HIS A 117 16.38 1.00 0.66
C HIS A 117 16.40 2.32 1.43
N ASP A 118 16.65 2.19 2.73
CA ASP A 118 17.39 3.22 3.43
C ASP A 118 18.58 3.63 2.55
N SER A 119 18.77 4.93 2.44
CA SER A 119 19.62 5.55 1.42
C SER A 119 21.07 5.13 1.62
N ALA A 120 21.52 4.10 0.91
CA ALA A 120 22.92 3.69 0.91
C ALA A 120 23.33 3.05 -0.43
N TYR A 121 22.94 3.68 -1.54
CA TYR A 121 23.88 3.78 -2.64
C TYR A 121 24.54 5.14 -2.51
N SER A 122 25.66 5.13 -1.78
CA SER A 122 26.69 6.15 -1.94
C SER A 122 26.94 6.35 -3.44
N GLU A 123 26.88 7.62 -3.82
CA GLU A 123 27.14 8.15 -5.14
C GLU A 123 28.17 7.34 -5.92
N GLY A 124 27.86 7.05 -7.18
CA GLY A 124 28.86 6.67 -8.15
C GLY A 124 29.94 7.75 -8.17
N VAL A 125 31.09 7.44 -7.56
CA VAL A 125 32.31 8.21 -7.77
C VAL A 125 32.80 7.84 -9.16
N ASP A 126 32.22 8.51 -10.14
CA ASP A 126 32.77 8.63 -11.48
C ASP A 126 34.05 9.44 -11.36
N SER A 127 35.17 8.75 -11.19
CA SER A 127 36.51 9.34 -11.24
C SER A 127 37.51 8.26 -11.59
N LYS A 128 37.74 8.09 -12.89
CA LYS A 128 39.08 7.77 -13.44
C LYS A 128 39.10 8.00 -14.95
N PHE A 129 39.20 9.28 -15.33
CA PHE A 129 40.14 9.64 -16.39
C PHE A 129 41.52 9.71 -15.74
N GLN A 130 42.38 8.75 -16.05
CA GLN A 130 43.83 8.93 -16.11
C GLN A 130 44.45 7.84 -16.99
#